data_AF-A0A7S0BWC1-F1
#
_entry.id   AF-A0A7S0BWC1-F1
#
_cell.length_a   1.000
_cell.length_b   1.000
_cell.length_c   1.000
_cell.angle_alpha   90.00
_cell.angle_beta   90.00
_cell.angle_gamma   90.00
#
_symmetry.space_group_name_H-M   'P 1'
#
loop_
_entity.id
_entity.type
_entity.pdbx_description
1 polymer ?
#
loop_
_entity_poly.entity_id
_entity_poly.type
_entity_poly.pdbx_seq_one_letter_code
_entity_poly.pdbx_strand_id
1 'polypeptide(L)'
;DEMYNRVANIINEAYVRGEEGMWNEEPAADSSNSYVPTPRTSVSEVMTLVDADKIILALALISKDDASEVIEEEMPSSKCNTRPPIERGLNMFSKRIEALSYQYELSETTKVVGSIMCQRYGKEADLAELGMLAVGDQYLRQNIGSGLITVAEEHARKVLKCQIMRLEILSPRDWKH
;
A
#
# COMPACT_ATOMS: atom_id res chain seq x y z
N ASP A 1 14.40 -3.10 12.93
CA ASP A 1 14.36 -4.16 11.91
C ASP A 1 12.95 -4.67 11.59
N GLU A 2 12.14 -5.03 12.58
CA GLU A 2 10.78 -5.57 12.35
C GLU A 2 9.88 -4.68 11.48
N MET A 3 9.92 -3.37 11.66
CA MET A 3 9.21 -2.40 10.81
C MET A 3 9.57 -2.53 9.34
N TYR A 4 10.87 -2.49 9.04
CA TYR A 4 11.37 -2.50 7.67
C TYR A 4 11.05 -3.83 6.98
N ASN A 5 11.15 -4.94 7.74
CA ASN A 5 10.66 -6.25 7.29
C ASN A 5 9.17 -6.20 6.95
N ARG A 6 8.35 -5.59 7.81
CA ARG A 6 6.90 -5.49 7.57
C ARG A 6 6.57 -4.67 6.33
N VAL A 7 7.24 -3.53 6.13
CA VAL A 7 7.07 -2.68 4.95
C VAL A 7 7.49 -3.44 3.69
N ALA A 8 8.66 -4.07 3.69
CA ALA A 8 9.14 -4.86 2.55
C ALA A 8 8.17 -6.00 2.20
N ASN A 9 7.61 -6.69 3.21
CA ASN A 9 6.62 -7.73 2.99
C ASN A 9 5.33 -7.19 2.37
N ILE A 10 4.77 -6.09 2.90
CA ILE A 10 3.56 -5.46 2.34
C ILE A 10 3.78 -5.06 0.87
N ILE A 11 4.94 -4.48 0.57
CA ILE A 11 5.33 -4.10 -0.79
C ILE A 11 5.37 -5.33 -1.71
N ASN A 12 6.10 -6.36 -1.31
CA ASN A 12 6.28 -7.55 -2.12
C ASN A 12 4.96 -8.31 -2.32
N GLU A 13 4.12 -8.40 -1.27
CA GLU A 13 2.75 -8.95 -1.36
C GLU A 13 1.90 -8.17 -2.37
N ALA A 14 1.95 -6.83 -2.33
CA ALA A 14 1.21 -5.99 -3.26
C ALA A 14 1.69 -6.17 -4.72
N TYR A 15 2.99 -6.34 -4.95
CA TYR A 15 3.52 -6.66 -6.28
C TYR A 15 3.11 -8.04 -6.77
N VAL A 16 3.25 -9.07 -5.93
CA VAL A 16 2.83 -10.44 -6.29
C VAL A 16 1.36 -10.45 -6.72
N ARG A 17 0.51 -9.75 -5.98
CA ARG A 17 -0.91 -9.63 -6.31
C ARG A 17 -1.18 -8.76 -7.54
N GLY A 18 -0.51 -7.62 -7.66
CA GLY A 18 -0.70 -6.68 -8.77
C GLY A 18 -0.20 -7.22 -10.11
N GLU A 19 0.80 -8.10 -10.08
CA GLU A 19 1.39 -8.76 -11.25
C GLU A 19 0.75 -10.12 -11.57
N GLU A 20 -0.22 -10.57 -10.77
CA GLU A 20 -0.94 -11.83 -11.00
C GLU A 20 -1.59 -11.83 -12.39
N GLY A 21 -1.19 -12.77 -13.24
CA GLY A 21 -1.68 -12.87 -14.62
C GLY A 21 -1.12 -11.82 -15.60
N MET A 22 -0.17 -10.97 -15.19
CA MET A 22 0.48 -10.01 -16.10
C MET A 22 1.58 -10.64 -16.97
N TRP A 23 2.23 -11.68 -16.45
CA TRP A 23 3.33 -12.35 -17.14
C TRP A 23 2.82 -13.62 -17.80
N ASN A 24 2.82 -13.64 -19.14
CA ASN A 24 2.59 -14.86 -19.92
C ASN A 24 3.81 -15.76 -19.79
N GLU A 25 3.97 -16.40 -18.65
CA GLU A 25 4.86 -17.55 -18.57
C GLU A 25 4.12 -18.73 -19.16
N GLU A 26 4.16 -18.86 -20.49
CA GLU A 26 4.02 -20.20 -21.06
C GLU A 26 5.11 -21.04 -20.40
N PRO A 27 4.76 -22.11 -19.66
CA PRO A 27 5.77 -22.97 -19.08
C PRO A 27 6.60 -23.49 -20.25
N ALA A 28 7.91 -23.28 -20.20
CA ALA A 28 8.82 -24.05 -21.03
C ALA A 28 8.42 -25.53 -20.88
N ALA A 29 8.26 -26.24 -22.01
CA ALA A 29 7.62 -27.55 -22.08
C ALA A 29 8.33 -28.66 -21.27
N ASP A 30 9.41 -28.32 -20.58
CA ASP A 30 10.14 -29.09 -19.59
C ASP A 30 9.75 -28.69 -18.15
N SER A 31 8.67 -29.33 -17.70
CA SER A 31 8.20 -29.44 -16.32
C SER A 31 9.31 -29.41 -15.25
N SER A 32 9.38 -28.31 -14.49
CA SER A 32 9.79 -28.23 -13.06
C SER A 32 9.91 -26.80 -12.55
N ASN A 33 9.81 -25.79 -13.41
CA ASN A 33 9.98 -24.39 -13.03
C ASN A 33 8.72 -23.85 -12.33
N SER A 34 8.62 -24.09 -11.02
CA SER A 34 7.67 -23.35 -10.17
C SER A 34 8.10 -21.89 -10.20
N TYR A 35 7.29 -21.01 -10.81
CA TYR A 35 7.50 -19.57 -10.72
C TYR A 35 7.58 -19.19 -9.24
N VAL A 36 8.77 -18.74 -8.81
CA VAL A 36 8.97 -18.13 -7.49
C VAL A 36 9.10 -16.65 -7.75
N PRO A 37 8.11 -15.82 -7.38
CA PRO A 37 8.20 -14.38 -7.54
C PRO A 37 9.47 -13.90 -6.83
N THR A 38 10.35 -13.23 -7.57
CA THR A 38 11.51 -12.59 -6.95
C THR A 38 11.03 -11.36 -6.18
N PRO A 39 11.46 -11.16 -4.92
CA PRO A 39 11.11 -9.95 -4.17
C PRO A 39 11.52 -8.71 -4.96
N ARG A 40 10.57 -7.80 -5.18
CA ARG A 40 10.81 -6.52 -5.86
C ARG A 40 11.60 -5.54 -5.00
N THR A 41 11.43 -5.66 -3.69
CA THR A 41 12.08 -4.77 -2.71
C THR A 41 12.73 -5.56 -1.59
N SER A 42 13.90 -5.07 -1.18
CA SER A 42 14.65 -5.59 -0.03
C SER A 42 14.49 -4.70 1.20
N VAL A 43 14.76 -5.25 2.39
CA VAL A 43 14.75 -4.50 3.65
C VAL A 43 15.73 -3.33 3.62
N SER A 44 16.93 -3.55 3.07
CA SER A 44 17.96 -2.51 2.91
C SER A 44 17.53 -1.37 2.00
N GLU A 45 16.76 -1.69 0.97
CA GLU A 45 16.19 -0.68 0.07
C GLU A 45 15.14 0.15 0.80
N VAL A 46 14.24 -0.49 1.56
CA VAL A 46 13.27 0.23 2.41
C VAL A 46 13.99 1.15 3.40
N MET A 47 15.04 0.67 4.07
CA MET A 47 15.84 1.52 4.98
C MET A 47 16.41 2.73 4.25
N THR A 48 16.99 2.53 3.07
CA THR A 48 17.54 3.62 2.24
C THR A 48 16.45 4.64 1.86
N LEU A 49 15.25 4.18 1.52
CA LEU A 49 14.12 5.05 1.18
C LEU A 49 13.57 5.82 2.39
N VAL A 50 13.54 5.20 3.57
CA VAL A 50 13.16 5.86 4.83
C VAL A 50 14.19 6.92 5.21
N ASP A 51 15.48 6.58 5.16
CA ASP A 51 16.57 7.51 5.48
C ASP A 51 16.63 8.71 4.53
N ALA A 52 16.22 8.50 3.28
CA ALA A 52 16.09 9.55 2.27
C ALA A 52 14.77 10.35 2.34
N ASP A 53 13.88 10.04 3.29
CA ASP A 53 12.54 10.65 3.44
C ASP A 53 11.68 10.53 2.17
N LYS A 54 11.81 9.39 1.47
CA LYS A 54 11.10 9.11 0.21
C LYS A 54 9.89 8.20 0.37
N ILE A 55 9.76 7.53 1.51
CA ILE A 55 8.66 6.61 1.79
C ILE A 55 7.87 7.09 3.00
N ILE A 56 6.56 7.16 2.82
CA ILE A 56 5.59 7.56 3.82
C ILE A 56 4.87 6.29 4.27
N LEU A 57 4.72 6.11 5.58
CA LEU A 57 4.13 4.91 6.17
C LEU A 57 2.73 5.21 6.71
N ALA A 58 1.78 4.31 6.45
CA ALA A 58 0.50 4.28 7.15
C ALA A 58 0.60 3.35 8.35
N LEU A 59 0.26 3.89 9.51
CA LEU A 59 0.24 3.20 10.78
C LEU A 59 -1.20 3.06 11.27
N ALA A 60 -1.57 1.87 11.74
CA ALA A 60 -2.82 1.64 12.45
C ALA A 60 -2.55 1.30 13.92
N LEU A 61 -3.31 1.93 14.81
CA LEU A 61 -3.39 1.50 16.21
C LEU A 61 -4.26 0.24 16.27
N ILE A 62 -3.72 -0.80 16.90
CA ILE A 62 -4.42 -2.02 17.26
C ILE A 62 -4.82 -1.86 18.74
N SER A 63 -6.12 -1.83 19.01
CA SER A 63 -6.61 -1.96 20.38
C SER A 63 -6.19 -3.33 20.90
N LYS A 64 -5.65 -3.42 22.13
CA LYS A 64 -5.32 -4.71 22.75
C LYS A 64 -6.54 -5.63 22.88
N ASP A 65 -7.75 -5.08 22.80
CA ASP A 65 -9.02 -5.82 22.88
C ASP A 65 -9.41 -6.51 21.55
N ASP A 66 -8.85 -6.09 20.40
CA ASP A 66 -9.18 -6.64 19.08
C ASP A 66 -8.25 -7.80 18.66
N ALA A 67 -7.22 -8.11 19.44
CA ALA A 67 -6.23 -9.15 19.09
C ALA A 67 -6.75 -10.59 19.27
N SER A 68 -7.99 -10.77 19.73
CA SER A 68 -8.56 -12.06 20.15
C SER A 68 -9.74 -12.60 19.33
N GLU A 69 -10.20 -11.92 18.28
CA GLU A 69 -11.30 -12.45 17.43
C GLU A 69 -10.98 -12.32 15.94
N VAL A 70 -10.15 -13.24 15.43
CA VAL A 70 -10.24 -13.63 14.01
C VAL A 70 -11.18 -14.82 13.98
N ILE A 71 -12.49 -14.54 13.90
CA ILE A 71 -13.48 -15.54 13.52
C ILE A 71 -13.40 -15.64 12.00
N GLU A 72 -12.97 -16.79 11.49
CA GLU A 72 -13.17 -17.18 10.10
C GLU A 72 -14.67 -17.34 9.84
N GLU A 73 -15.39 -16.24 9.58
CA GLU A 73 -16.73 -16.36 9.02
C GLU A 73 -16.60 -16.62 7.51
N GLU A 74 -16.88 -17.88 7.13
CA GLU A 74 -17.10 -18.29 5.75
C GLU A 74 -18.07 -17.33 5.05
N MET A 75 -17.63 -16.73 3.94
CA MET A 75 -18.50 -15.89 3.12
C MET A 75 -19.52 -16.75 2.36
N PRO A 76 -20.84 -16.52 2.51
CA PRO A 76 -21.82 -17.13 1.63
C PRO A 76 -21.80 -16.47 0.25
N SER A 77 -21.81 -17.32 -0.77
CA SER A 77 -21.81 -16.93 -2.18
C SER A 77 -23.13 -16.25 -2.60
N SER A 78 -22.99 -15.18 -3.38
CA SER A 78 -23.88 -14.77 -4.49
C SER A 78 -25.27 -14.19 -4.15
N LYS A 79 -25.46 -12.89 -4.44
CA LYS A 79 -26.34 -12.38 -5.52
C LYS A 79 -26.35 -10.83 -5.55
N CYS A 80 -26.29 -10.32 -6.78
CA CYS A 80 -26.42 -8.91 -7.14
C CYS A 80 -27.81 -8.36 -6.76
N ASN A 81 -27.92 -7.15 -6.18
CA ASN A 81 -28.99 -6.19 -6.44
C ASN A 81 -28.74 -4.78 -5.81
N THR A 82 -28.95 -3.77 -6.67
CA THR A 82 -29.24 -2.33 -6.47
C THR A 82 -29.09 -1.69 -5.09
N ARG A 83 -28.14 -0.73 -4.97
CA ARG A 83 -27.95 0.14 -3.78
C ARG A 83 -29.01 1.25 -3.67
N PRO A 84 -29.70 1.41 -2.52
CA PRO A 84 -30.29 2.68 -2.11
C PRO A 84 -29.22 3.59 -1.44
N PRO A 85 -29.47 4.90 -1.26
CA PRO A 85 -28.49 5.82 -0.70
C PRO A 85 -28.27 5.54 0.79
N ILE A 86 -27.03 5.18 1.15
CA ILE A 86 -26.62 4.95 2.54
C ILE A 86 -26.17 6.29 3.14
N GLU A 87 -27.12 7.02 3.70
CA GLU A 87 -26.87 7.93 4.83
C GLU A 87 -27.07 7.12 6.12
N ARG A 88 -25.99 6.56 6.68
CA ARG A 88 -25.80 6.15 8.09
C ARG A 88 -24.55 5.28 8.21
N GLY A 89 -23.55 5.76 8.95
CA GLY A 89 -22.34 4.99 9.26
C GLY A 89 -21.03 5.78 9.30
N LEU A 90 -21.06 7.11 9.37
CA LEU A 90 -19.85 7.97 9.39
C LEU A 90 -19.12 8.03 10.77
N ASN A 91 -19.47 7.17 11.74
CA ASN A 91 -19.11 7.40 13.15
C ASN A 91 -18.28 6.31 13.87
N MET A 92 -17.68 5.33 13.19
CA MET A 92 -16.83 4.33 13.89
C MET A 92 -15.41 4.15 13.36
N PHE A 93 -15.08 4.73 12.22
CA PHE A 93 -13.70 4.75 11.70
C PHE A 93 -13.30 6.15 11.26
N SER A 94 -13.50 7.13 12.15
CA SER A 94 -12.61 8.30 12.18
C SER A 94 -11.22 7.86 12.71
N LYS A 95 -10.68 6.76 12.16
CA LYS A 95 -9.24 6.48 12.21
C LYS A 95 -8.64 7.55 11.34
N ARG A 96 -8.37 8.68 11.99
CA ARG A 96 -7.52 9.74 11.49
C ARG A 96 -6.26 9.01 11.03
N ILE A 97 -6.13 8.79 9.72
CA ILE A 97 -4.86 8.46 9.11
C ILE A 97 -4.07 9.74 9.31
N GLU A 98 -3.54 9.91 10.52
CA GLU A 98 -2.53 10.89 10.77
C GLU A 98 -1.36 10.38 9.95
N ALA A 99 -1.24 11.01 8.78
CA ALA A 99 -0.07 11.20 7.97
C ALA A 99 1.13 11.59 8.83
N LEU A 100 1.56 10.70 9.72
CA LEU A 100 2.64 10.93 10.66
C LEU A 100 3.93 10.67 9.90
N SER A 101 4.25 11.62 9.01
CA SER A 101 5.63 11.86 8.65
C SER A 101 6.39 12.19 9.94
N TYR A 102 7.56 11.58 10.07
CA TYR A 102 8.59 11.81 11.09
C TYR A 102 8.50 10.98 12.37
N GLN A 103 9.45 10.05 12.44
CA GLN A 103 10.10 9.55 13.66
C GLN A 103 9.15 9.05 14.76
N TYR A 104 8.58 7.86 14.55
CA TYR A 104 7.97 7.12 15.65
C TYR A 104 8.82 5.92 16.02
N GLU A 105 9.18 5.84 17.31
CA GLU A 105 9.36 4.56 17.99
C GLU A 105 8.02 3.82 17.86
N LEU A 106 8.00 2.74 17.09
CA LEU A 106 6.82 1.88 17.01
C LEU A 106 6.51 1.35 18.41
N SER A 107 5.39 1.80 18.97
CA SER A 107 4.84 1.14 20.15
C SER A 107 4.38 -0.27 19.77
N GLU A 108 4.36 -1.20 20.72
CA GLU A 108 3.80 -2.56 20.53
C GLU A 108 2.36 -2.56 19.98
N THR A 109 1.64 -1.44 20.11
CA THR A 109 0.24 -1.29 19.69
C THR A 109 0.08 -0.71 18.29
N THR A 110 1.16 -0.34 17.62
CA THR A 110 1.12 0.32 16.31
C THR A 110 1.64 -0.63 15.23
N LYS A 111 0.83 -0.88 14.19
CA LYS A 111 1.20 -1.76 13.07
C LYS A 111 1.26 -0.98 11.76
N VAL A 112 2.29 -1.26 10.96
CA VAL A 112 2.35 -0.78 9.58
C VAL A 112 1.30 -1.52 8.74
N VAL A 113 0.43 -0.74 8.09
CA VAL A 113 -0.69 -1.25 7.29
C VAL A 113 -0.58 -0.91 5.81
N GLY A 114 0.29 0.05 5.47
CA GLY A 114 0.59 0.39 4.09
C GLY A 114 1.77 1.37 3.99
N SER A 115 2.22 1.60 2.77
CA SER A 115 3.28 2.55 2.45
C SER A 115 3.02 3.20 1.09
N ILE A 116 3.56 4.41 0.92
CA ILE A 116 3.59 5.09 -0.37
C ILE A 116 4.95 5.76 -0.57
N MET A 117 5.55 5.61 -1.75
CA MET A 117 6.76 6.34 -2.12
C MET A 117 6.40 7.68 -2.78
N CYS A 118 7.01 8.76 -2.33
CA CYS A 118 6.92 10.08 -2.95
C CYS A 118 8.31 10.72 -3.01
N GLN A 119 8.75 11.12 -4.20
CA GLN A 119 10.05 11.78 -4.37
C GLN A 119 10.00 12.83 -5.48
N ARG A 120 11.00 13.71 -5.53
CA ARG A 120 11.17 14.64 -6.65
C ARG A 120 11.57 13.86 -7.91
N TYR A 121 10.93 14.16 -9.04
CA TYR A 121 11.22 13.51 -10.32
C TYR A 121 12.29 14.27 -11.10
N GLY A 122 13.41 13.62 -11.36
CA GLY A 122 14.48 14.17 -12.18
C GLY A 122 15.02 15.52 -11.68
N LYS A 123 15.35 16.40 -12.63
CA LYS A 123 15.85 17.77 -12.34
C LYS A 123 14.74 18.82 -12.41
N GLU A 124 13.51 18.42 -12.69
CA GLU A 124 12.39 19.35 -12.86
C GLU A 124 11.98 19.92 -11.50
N ALA A 125 11.82 21.25 -11.47
CA ALA A 125 11.67 21.99 -10.22
C ALA A 125 10.29 21.83 -9.58
N ASP A 126 9.26 21.38 -10.31
CA ASP A 126 7.89 21.29 -9.79
C ASP A 126 7.24 19.90 -9.85
N LEU A 127 7.97 18.88 -10.31
CA LEU A 127 7.42 17.55 -10.56
C LEU A 127 7.83 16.56 -9.45
N ALA A 128 6.84 15.99 -8.78
CA ALA A 128 7.00 14.83 -7.90
C ALA A 128 6.55 13.56 -8.62
N GLU A 129 7.15 12.44 -8.24
CA GLU A 129 6.74 11.10 -8.63
C GLU A 129 6.10 10.41 -7.42
N LEU A 130 4.88 9.94 -7.62
CA LEU A 130 4.22 8.97 -6.76
C LEU A 130 4.62 7.60 -7.29
N GLY A 131 5.44 6.93 -6.51
CA GLY A 131 5.89 5.60 -6.82
C GLY A 131 4.98 4.55 -6.22
N MET A 132 5.61 3.52 -5.70
CA MET A 132 4.98 2.35 -5.10
C MET A 132 3.97 2.70 -4.00
N LEU A 133 2.71 2.34 -4.23
CA LEU A 133 1.63 2.36 -3.24
C LEU A 133 1.29 0.91 -2.87
N ALA A 134 1.47 0.56 -1.60
CA ALA A 134 1.18 -0.78 -1.10
C ALA A 134 0.33 -0.71 0.16
N VAL A 135 -0.71 -1.54 0.25
CA VAL A 135 -1.56 -1.70 1.42
C VAL A 135 -1.66 -3.18 1.71
N GLY A 136 -1.46 -3.58 2.96
CA GLY A 136 -1.59 -4.98 3.35
C GLY A 136 -3.00 -5.50 3.05
N ASP A 137 -3.10 -6.72 2.53
CA ASP A 137 -4.34 -7.30 2.02
C ASP A 137 -5.51 -7.25 3.02
N GLN A 138 -5.24 -7.51 4.30
CA GLN A 138 -6.23 -7.45 5.37
C GLN A 138 -6.78 -6.04 5.64
N TYR A 139 -6.16 -5.01 5.06
CA TYR A 139 -6.55 -3.61 5.23
C TYR A 139 -7.07 -2.95 3.94
N LEU A 140 -7.25 -3.75 2.87
CA LEU A 140 -7.89 -3.27 1.65
C LEU A 140 -9.33 -2.84 1.91
N ARG A 141 -9.85 -1.94 1.07
CA ARG A 141 -11.21 -1.37 1.16
C ARG A 141 -11.52 -0.58 2.44
N GLN A 142 -10.51 -0.23 3.23
CA GLN A 142 -10.62 0.63 4.41
C GLN A 142 -10.18 2.09 4.15
N ASN A 143 -10.20 2.55 2.89
CA ASN A 143 -9.74 3.88 2.46
C ASN A 143 -8.27 4.24 2.76
N ILE A 144 -7.44 3.27 3.17
CA ILE A 144 -6.02 3.50 3.50
C ILE A 144 -5.24 4.03 2.29
N GLY A 145 -5.46 3.45 1.11
CA GLY A 145 -4.79 3.91 -0.12
C GLY A 145 -5.11 5.37 -0.45
N SER A 146 -6.40 5.77 -0.32
CA SER A 146 -6.79 7.17 -0.51
C SER A 146 -6.14 8.09 0.52
N GLY A 147 -6.06 7.66 1.78
CA GLY A 147 -5.38 8.42 2.83
C GLY A 147 -3.89 8.62 2.51
N LEU A 148 -3.20 7.54 2.13
CA LEU A 148 -1.79 7.57 1.71
C LEU A 148 -1.55 8.54 0.54
N ILE A 149 -2.44 8.56 -0.46
CA ILE A 149 -2.36 9.51 -1.57
C ILE A 149 -2.45 10.96 -1.06
N THR A 150 -3.42 11.27 -0.21
CA THR A 150 -3.55 12.61 0.39
C THR A 150 -2.27 13.01 1.13
N VAL A 151 -1.64 12.09 1.86
CA VAL A 151 -0.37 12.37 2.54
C VAL A 151 0.75 12.66 1.55
N ALA A 152 0.87 11.85 0.50
CA ALA A 152 1.89 12.04 -0.52
C ALA A 152 1.72 13.38 -1.25
N GLU A 153 0.49 13.78 -1.58
CA GLU A 153 0.18 15.08 -2.16
C GLU A 153 0.60 16.24 -1.24
N GLU A 154 0.31 16.13 0.05
CA GLU A 154 0.75 17.12 1.03
C GLU A 154 2.28 17.16 1.15
N HIS A 155 2.94 16.01 1.18
CA HIS A 155 4.40 15.92 1.24
C HIS A 155 5.04 16.55 0.00
N ALA A 156 4.55 16.23 -1.20
CA ALA A 156 5.03 16.83 -2.43
C ALA A 156 4.90 18.36 -2.41
N ARG A 157 3.77 18.89 -1.94
CA ARG A 157 3.53 20.34 -1.89
C ARG A 157 4.36 21.04 -0.81
N LYS A 158 4.33 20.50 0.41
CA LYS A 158 4.87 21.18 1.60
C LYS A 158 6.37 20.95 1.76
N VAL A 159 6.85 19.73 1.51
CA VAL A 159 8.25 19.31 1.70
C VAL A 159 9.01 19.43 0.41
N LEU A 160 8.58 18.73 -0.64
CA LEU A 160 9.30 18.72 -1.92
C LEU A 160 9.14 20.02 -2.70
N LYS A 161 8.15 20.86 -2.41
CA LYS A 161 7.80 22.09 -3.17
C LYS A 161 7.44 21.81 -4.63
N CYS A 162 6.85 20.65 -4.91
CA CYS A 162 6.32 20.28 -6.21
C CYS A 162 4.84 20.68 -6.34
N GLN A 163 4.40 21.04 -7.54
CA GLN A 163 3.01 21.38 -7.86
C GLN A 163 2.31 20.27 -8.65
N ILE A 164 3.09 19.50 -9.40
CA ILE A 164 2.60 18.43 -10.25
C ILE A 164 3.09 17.10 -9.66
N MET A 165 2.22 16.09 -9.71
CA MET A 165 2.55 14.73 -9.34
C MET A 165 2.26 13.81 -10.51
N ARG A 166 3.27 13.05 -10.94
CA ARG A 166 3.10 11.94 -11.89
C ARG A 166 2.96 10.63 -11.15
N LEU A 167 2.20 9.71 -11.73
CA LEU A 167 2.09 8.34 -11.28
C LEU A 167 2.09 7.43 -12.51
N GLU A 168 2.68 6.25 -12.36
CA GLU A 168 2.66 5.22 -13.40
C GLU A 168 1.70 4.12 -12.94
N ILE A 169 0.70 3.81 -13.78
CA ILE A 169 -0.21 2.69 -13.54
C ILE A 169 0.19 1.57 -14.48
N LEU A 170 0.50 0.41 -13.91
CA LEU A 170 0.64 -0.82 -14.66
C LEU A 170 -0.75 -1.42 -14.88
N SER A 171 -1.08 -1.73 -16.13
CA SER A 171 -2.30 -2.45 -16.51
C SER A 171 -1.92 -3.68 -17.31
N PRO A 172 -2.54 -4.85 -17.06
CA PRO A 172 -2.36 -6.01 -17.93
C PRO A 172 -2.71 -5.64 -19.38
N ARG A 173 -1.91 -6.15 -20.34
CA ARG A 173 -2.05 -5.80 -21.77
C ARG A 173 -3.46 -6.02 -22.31
N ASP A 174 -4.12 -7.07 -21.83
CA ASP A 174 -5.44 -7.50 -22.30
C ASP A 174 -6.58 -7.13 -21.34
N TRP A 175 -6.30 -6.30 -20.32
CA TRP A 175 -7.32 -5.86 -19.37
C TRP A 175 -8.36 -4.95 -20.06
N LYS A 176 -9.65 -5.26 -19.88
CA LYS A 176 -10.77 -4.42 -20.34
C LYS A 176 -11.53 -3.95 -19.10
N HIS A 177 -11.71 -2.63 -19.00
CA HIS A 177 -12.51 -1.98 -17.95
C HIS A 177 -13.99 -2.38 -18.01
#